data_AF-A0A3D5ZRD7-F1
#
_entry.id   AF-A0A3D5ZRD7-F1
#
_cell.length_a   1.000
_cell.length_b   1.000
_cell.length_c   1.000
_cell.angle_alpha   90.00
_cell.angle_beta   90.00
_cell.angle_gamma   90.00
#
_symmetry.space_group_name_H-M   'P 1'
#
loop_
_entity.id
_entity.type
_entity.pdbx_description
1 polymer ?
#
loop_
_entity_poly.entity_id
_entity_poly.type
_entity_poly.pdbx_seq_one_letter_code
_entity_poly.pdbx_strand_id
1 'polypeptide(L)'
;MKNGNISSENKHSLEFLFPINGDVVNERDGVSSENGIILTVKLIGKPDGEVYVNNIKAANKNGRFTANVPVSFYRSVLVANDIKNGETTEITVFYFSGAVKKFRLSSDDNILFLKDITDNKDKYSSIFDNPYLAVYKKAHDLYGAKVHLNLFYEVDKEAASKFNPSPEGFNLSMATDKFRNEFIKNSDWLKLAFHSKSEFPDKPYLHGTAKEITADCIAVNREIMRFAGKECISDSTTTHWGAANRECVRALRSLGYRSLTGYFEKYGDEFIVSYYMSDKMCEHIGERDFYYDLSEDMIFGRIDLVLNERSYGEMFEKLKKIVSHPHRGGFVSIMIHEQYFYPSYVNHLPDFEKRVLTACEYLYKNGYSGAHITEVSEEKHLKDNPLFKKKHTGLKTT
;
A
#
# COMPACT_ATOMS: atom_id res chain seq x y z
N MET A 1 58.47 -26.49 -5.40
CA MET A 1 57.05 -26.59 -5.79
C MET A 1 56.30 -25.47 -5.07
N LYS A 2 55.46 -24.74 -5.81
CA LYS A 2 54.98 -23.40 -5.47
C LYS A 2 54.01 -23.40 -4.29
N ASN A 3 54.25 -22.48 -3.34
CA ASN A 3 53.29 -22.01 -2.34
C ASN A 3 52.13 -21.30 -3.05
N GLY A 4 50.92 -21.83 -2.91
CA GLY A 4 49.70 -21.17 -3.34
C GLY A 4 49.15 -20.27 -2.24
N ASN A 5 49.56 -19.00 -2.23
CA ASN A 5 48.81 -17.93 -1.58
C ASN A 5 47.49 -17.77 -2.35
N ILE A 6 46.37 -18.15 -1.73
CA ILE A 6 45.05 -17.67 -2.15
C ILE A 6 44.82 -16.39 -1.34
N SER A 7 45.22 -15.26 -1.92
CA SER A 7 44.76 -13.96 -1.46
C SER A 7 43.26 -13.86 -1.69
N SER A 8 42.47 -13.88 -0.63
CA SER A 8 41.10 -13.39 -0.66
C SER A 8 41.15 -11.87 -0.81
N GLU A 9 41.36 -11.39 -2.04
CA GLU A 9 41.09 -9.99 -2.37
C GLU A 9 39.59 -9.76 -2.15
N ASN A 10 39.25 -9.06 -1.06
CA ASN A 10 37.92 -8.56 -0.77
C ASN A 10 37.48 -7.61 -1.90
N LYS A 11 36.88 -8.17 -2.96
CA LYS A 11 36.18 -7.44 -4.02
C LYS A 11 34.80 -6.99 -3.54
N HIS A 12 34.74 -6.13 -2.52
CA HIS A 12 33.51 -5.39 -2.29
C HIS A 12 33.55 -4.13 -3.14
N SER A 13 32.80 -4.14 -4.25
CA SER A 13 32.37 -2.91 -4.90
C SER A 13 31.58 -2.07 -3.90
N LEU A 14 31.75 -0.75 -3.92
CA LEU A 14 31.00 0.17 -3.09
C LEU A 14 29.48 -0.05 -3.27
N GLU A 15 28.79 -0.42 -2.20
CA GLU A 15 27.35 -0.77 -2.21
C GLU A 15 26.65 -0.23 -0.97
N PHE A 16 25.45 0.31 -1.14
CA PHE A 16 24.57 0.66 -0.04
C PHE A 16 23.95 -0.59 0.59
N LEU A 17 24.15 -0.76 1.90
CA LEU A 17 23.49 -1.79 2.71
C LEU A 17 22.17 -1.29 3.30
N PHE A 18 22.11 0.01 3.62
CA PHE A 18 20.90 0.68 4.08
C PHE A 18 21.05 2.20 3.88
N PRO A 19 20.05 2.91 3.38
CA PRO A 19 18.86 2.37 2.69
C PRO A 19 19.23 1.67 1.38
N ILE A 20 18.29 0.94 0.79
CA ILE A 20 18.40 0.47 -0.59
C ILE A 20 17.60 1.38 -1.53
N ASN A 21 17.85 1.25 -2.84
CA ASN A 21 17.14 2.02 -3.85
C ASN A 21 15.62 1.77 -3.76
N GLY A 22 14.83 2.84 -3.67
CA GLY A 22 13.37 2.77 -3.53
C GLY A 22 12.86 2.76 -2.09
N ASP A 23 13.74 2.73 -1.09
CA ASP A 23 13.31 2.73 0.30
C ASP A 23 12.47 3.96 0.64
N VAL A 24 11.33 3.72 1.27
CA VAL A 24 10.59 4.75 2.00
C VAL A 24 10.98 4.62 3.47
N VAL A 25 11.78 5.57 3.94
CA VAL A 25 12.24 5.61 5.34
C VAL A 25 11.20 6.26 6.24
N ASN A 26 11.30 6.01 7.55
CA ASN A 26 10.47 6.64 8.56
C ASN A 26 11.30 7.20 9.73
N GLU A 27 10.63 7.79 10.73
CA GLU A 27 11.28 8.44 11.87
C GLU A 27 12.07 7.50 12.79
N ARG A 28 12.02 6.18 12.57
CA ARG A 28 12.84 5.19 13.30
C ARG A 28 14.15 4.87 12.58
N ASP A 29 14.28 5.22 11.31
CA ASP A 29 15.52 5.04 10.55
C ASP A 29 16.53 6.18 10.78
N GLY A 30 16.09 7.30 11.34
CA GLY A 30 16.91 8.49 11.51
C GLY A 30 16.33 9.49 12.51
N VAL A 31 16.85 10.72 12.50
CA VAL A 31 16.41 11.80 13.40
C VAL A 31 15.71 12.87 12.58
N SER A 32 14.48 13.22 12.94
CA SER A 32 13.75 14.32 12.28
C SER A 32 14.56 15.61 12.31
N SER A 33 14.52 16.35 11.21
CA SER A 33 15.21 17.61 11.04
C SER A 33 14.29 18.66 10.44
N GLU A 34 14.81 19.88 10.32
CA GLU A 34 14.07 20.99 9.75
C GLU A 34 13.63 20.80 8.29
N ASN A 35 14.36 19.97 7.53
CA ASN A 35 14.21 19.80 6.09
C ASN A 35 13.86 18.35 5.69
N GLY A 36 13.55 17.48 6.66
CA GLY A 36 13.25 16.07 6.44
C GLY A 36 13.79 15.21 7.57
N ILE A 37 14.60 14.21 7.25
CA ILE A 37 15.21 13.29 8.23
C ILE A 37 16.72 13.20 8.02
N ILE A 38 17.49 13.20 9.11
CA ILE A 38 18.91 12.82 9.07
C ILE A 38 18.98 11.31 9.20
N LEU A 39 19.31 10.65 8.10
CA LEU A 39 19.35 9.20 7.98
C LEU A 39 20.77 8.68 8.22
N THR A 40 20.91 7.64 9.05
CA THR A 40 22.17 6.91 9.16
C THR A 40 22.29 5.91 8.02
N VAL A 41 23.06 6.27 6.99
CA VAL A 41 23.36 5.40 5.85
C VAL A 41 24.49 4.42 6.20
N LYS A 42 24.41 3.21 5.66
CA LYS A 42 25.37 2.12 5.84
C LYS A 42 25.79 1.62 4.48
N LEU A 43 27.10 1.48 4.27
CA LEU A 43 27.67 0.99 3.02
C LEU A 43 28.74 -0.07 3.32
N ILE A 44 29.02 -0.90 2.31
CA ILE A 44 30.19 -1.76 2.26
C ILE A 44 31.08 -1.34 1.08
N GLY A 45 32.39 -1.44 1.25
CA GLY A 45 33.38 -1.14 0.21
C GLY A 45 34.77 -1.63 0.64
N LYS A 46 35.81 -1.15 -0.03
CA LYS A 46 37.20 -1.54 0.27
C LYS A 46 37.63 -1.05 1.67
N PRO A 47 38.38 -1.87 2.46
CA PRO A 47 38.77 -1.53 3.83
C PRO A 47 39.52 -0.21 3.99
N ASP A 48 40.28 0.18 2.98
CA ASP A 48 41.13 1.37 2.97
C ASP A 48 40.50 2.55 2.21
N GLY A 49 39.23 2.41 1.79
CA GLY A 49 38.49 3.39 1.01
C GLY A 49 38.20 4.69 1.76
N GLU A 50 38.03 5.75 0.99
CA GLU A 50 37.68 7.08 1.49
C GLU A 50 36.32 7.50 0.92
N VAL A 51 35.26 7.12 1.62
CA VAL A 51 33.87 7.25 1.14
C VAL A 51 33.22 8.54 1.62
N TYR A 52 32.56 9.24 0.69
CA TYR A 52 31.69 10.38 0.96
C TYR A 52 30.29 10.10 0.42
N VAL A 53 29.26 10.42 1.20
CA VAL A 53 27.86 10.35 0.75
C VAL A 53 27.30 11.76 0.71
N ASN A 54 26.94 12.26 -0.48
CA ASN A 54 26.51 13.66 -0.70
C ASN A 54 27.46 14.67 -0.01
N ASN A 55 28.77 14.53 -0.23
CA ASN A 55 29.85 15.33 0.36
C ASN A 55 30.07 15.16 1.88
N ILE A 56 29.35 14.25 2.54
CA ILE A 56 29.55 13.93 3.96
C ILE A 56 30.48 12.74 4.08
N LYS A 57 31.64 12.95 4.71
CA LYS A 57 32.63 11.89 4.94
C LYS A 57 32.04 10.79 5.81
N ALA A 58 32.11 9.54 5.34
CA ALA A 58 31.66 8.39 6.08
C ALA A 58 32.74 7.88 7.05
N ALA A 59 32.32 7.49 8.25
CA ALA A 59 33.17 6.78 9.20
C ALA A 59 33.41 5.35 8.70
N ASN A 60 34.67 4.99 8.49
CA ASN A 60 35.09 3.67 8.03
C ASN A 60 35.48 2.79 9.22
N LYS A 61 34.86 1.61 9.32
CA LYS A 61 35.27 0.53 10.22
C LYS A 61 35.52 -0.73 9.40
N ASN A 62 36.75 -0.87 8.90
CA ASN A 62 37.21 -2.03 8.13
C ASN A 62 36.33 -2.34 6.91
N GLY A 63 36.06 -1.33 6.07
CA GLY A 63 35.28 -1.47 4.83
C GLY A 63 33.77 -1.38 5.03
N ARG A 64 33.32 -1.16 6.28
CA ARG A 64 31.95 -0.77 6.61
C ARG A 64 31.89 0.72 6.87
N PHE A 65 31.12 1.42 6.05
CA PHE A 65 31.02 2.87 6.11
C PHE A 65 29.68 3.30 6.69
N THR A 66 29.70 4.35 7.50
CA THR A 66 28.48 4.97 8.05
C THR A 66 28.54 6.48 7.92
N ALA A 67 27.44 7.11 7.51
CA ALA A 67 27.31 8.56 7.46
C ALA A 67 25.91 8.98 7.88
N ASN A 68 25.77 10.19 8.41
CA ASN A 68 24.47 10.78 8.74
C ASN A 68 24.14 11.80 7.65
N VAL A 69 23.18 11.49 6.80
CA VAL A 69 22.90 12.23 5.56
C VAL A 69 21.49 12.81 5.60
N PRO A 70 21.30 14.09 5.24
CA PRO A 70 19.97 14.67 5.10
C PRO A 70 19.19 14.02 3.95
N VAL A 71 17.95 13.62 4.24
CA VAL A 71 16.94 13.18 3.28
C VAL A 71 15.75 14.13 3.38
N SER A 72 15.31 14.66 2.25
CA SER A 72 14.19 15.60 2.14
C SER A 72 12.85 14.96 2.55
N PHE A 73 11.80 15.78 2.70
CA PHE A 73 10.44 15.33 3.02
C PHE A 73 9.74 14.48 1.95
N TYR A 74 10.39 14.17 0.83
CA TYR A 74 9.77 13.35 -0.20
C TYR A 74 10.79 12.42 -0.88
N ARG A 75 11.78 12.98 -1.58
CA ARG A 75 12.71 12.24 -2.42
C ARG A 75 14.11 12.83 -2.32
N SER A 76 15.11 11.98 -2.18
CA SER A 76 16.54 12.34 -2.20
C SER A 76 17.33 11.33 -3.02
N VAL A 77 18.34 11.81 -3.76
CA VAL A 77 19.35 10.94 -4.36
C VAL A 77 20.56 10.94 -3.44
N LEU A 78 21.03 9.75 -3.07
CA LEU A 78 22.22 9.56 -2.26
C LEU A 78 23.31 9.03 -3.16
N VAL A 79 24.36 9.83 -3.37
CA VAL A 79 25.52 9.46 -4.17
C VAL A 79 26.69 9.19 -3.23
N ALA A 80 27.20 7.95 -3.26
CA ALA A 80 28.38 7.54 -2.52
C ALA A 80 29.58 7.49 -3.47
N ASN A 81 30.68 8.13 -3.08
CA ASN A 81 31.93 8.16 -3.83
C ASN A 81 33.08 7.69 -2.94
N ASP A 82 33.78 6.63 -3.33
CA ASP A 82 35.09 6.27 -2.79
C ASP A 82 36.16 6.98 -3.63
N ILE A 83 36.61 8.14 -3.15
CA ILE A 83 37.55 8.97 -3.91
C ILE A 83 38.94 8.32 -4.05
N LYS A 84 39.28 7.38 -3.17
CA LYS A 84 40.56 6.70 -3.21
C LYS A 84 40.59 5.59 -4.25
N ASN A 85 39.48 4.86 -4.38
CA ASN A 85 39.35 3.72 -5.27
C ASN A 85 38.65 4.03 -6.59
N GLY A 86 38.11 5.24 -6.76
CA GLY A 86 37.43 5.68 -7.97
C GLY A 86 36.08 4.98 -8.20
N GLU A 87 35.40 4.58 -7.12
CA GLU A 87 34.11 3.90 -7.20
C GLU A 87 32.96 4.84 -6.82
N THR A 88 31.87 4.79 -7.58
CA THR A 88 30.66 5.58 -7.34
C THR A 88 29.43 4.67 -7.40
N THR A 89 28.49 4.87 -6.50
CA THR A 89 27.17 4.23 -6.52
C THR A 89 26.10 5.21 -6.08
N GLU A 90 24.87 5.04 -6.56
CA GLU A 90 23.76 5.92 -6.25
C GLU A 90 22.47 5.15 -5.97
N ILE A 91 21.65 5.71 -5.09
CA ILE A 91 20.30 5.24 -4.80
C ILE A 91 19.34 6.43 -4.65
N THR A 92 18.06 6.19 -4.90
CA THR A 92 16.98 7.11 -4.57
C THR A 92 16.24 6.62 -3.33
N VAL A 93 16.00 7.52 -2.39
CA VAL A 93 15.34 7.25 -1.10
C VAL A 93 14.20 8.23 -0.91
N PHE A 94 13.12 7.77 -0.30
CA PHE A 94 11.92 8.53 -0.06
C PHE A 94 11.61 8.67 1.43
N TYR A 95 10.91 9.73 1.81
CA TYR A 95 10.39 9.90 3.16
C TYR A 95 8.94 10.41 3.10
N PHE A 96 7.96 9.53 3.29
CA PHE A 96 6.55 9.92 3.27
C PHE A 96 6.10 10.45 4.63
N SER A 97 6.58 11.64 4.99
CA SER A 97 6.28 12.26 6.29
C SER A 97 4.77 12.44 6.58
N GLY A 98 3.94 12.52 5.54
CA GLY A 98 2.48 12.55 5.65
C GLY A 98 1.85 11.24 6.12
N ALA A 99 2.57 10.13 6.02
CA ALA A 99 2.06 8.80 6.35
C ALA A 99 2.14 8.48 7.85
N VAL A 100 2.93 9.23 8.61
CA VAL A 100 3.11 9.02 10.04
C VAL A 100 1.77 9.17 10.77
N LYS A 101 1.42 8.16 11.56
CA LYS A 101 0.14 8.08 12.29
C LYS A 101 -1.06 8.20 11.37
N LYS A 102 -0.99 7.53 10.21
CA LYS A 102 -2.12 7.35 9.31
C LYS A 102 -2.53 5.90 9.19
N PHE A 103 -3.80 5.69 8.89
CA PHE A 103 -4.29 4.35 8.61
C PHE A 103 -5.21 4.33 7.40
N ARG A 104 -5.25 3.18 6.74
CA ARG A 104 -6.19 2.88 5.67
C ARG A 104 -7.05 1.69 6.08
N LEU A 105 -8.34 1.76 5.78
CA LEU A 105 -9.25 0.63 5.79
C LEU A 105 -9.60 0.26 4.35
N SER A 106 -9.44 -1.01 3.99
CA SER A 106 -9.94 -1.51 2.71
C SER A 106 -10.83 -2.72 2.85
N SER A 107 -11.63 -2.95 1.82
CA SER A 107 -12.23 -4.26 1.59
C SER A 107 -11.93 -4.72 0.19
N ASP A 108 -11.69 -6.01 0.05
CA ASP A 108 -11.51 -6.68 -1.23
C ASP A 108 -12.74 -7.54 -1.57
N ASP A 109 -12.74 -8.07 -2.79
CA ASP A 109 -13.79 -8.94 -3.36
C ASP A 109 -15.18 -8.29 -3.50
N ASN A 110 -15.25 -6.97 -3.66
CA ASN A 110 -16.53 -6.28 -3.57
C ASN A 110 -17.32 -6.31 -4.87
N ILE A 111 -18.61 -6.64 -4.76
CA ILE A 111 -19.59 -6.56 -5.84
C ILE A 111 -21.03 -6.77 -5.34
N LEU A 112 -21.24 -7.51 -4.25
CA LEU A 112 -22.58 -7.86 -3.78
C LEU A 112 -23.33 -6.66 -3.20
N PHE A 113 -22.64 -5.70 -2.60
CA PHE A 113 -23.27 -4.49 -2.08
C PHE A 113 -23.86 -3.64 -3.23
N LEU A 114 -23.23 -3.66 -4.41
CA LEU A 114 -23.75 -2.99 -5.60
C LEU A 114 -24.99 -3.71 -6.15
N LYS A 115 -25.01 -5.05 -6.07
CA LYS A 115 -26.22 -5.82 -6.37
C LYS A 115 -27.34 -5.47 -5.40
N ASP A 116 -27.09 -5.49 -4.09
CA ASP A 116 -28.09 -5.17 -3.06
C ASP A 116 -28.66 -3.75 -3.21
N ILE A 117 -27.81 -2.75 -3.44
CA ILE A 117 -28.24 -1.37 -3.69
C ILE A 117 -29.08 -1.27 -4.97
N THR A 118 -28.75 -2.04 -6.00
CA THR A 118 -29.49 -2.06 -7.27
C THR A 118 -30.86 -2.70 -7.10
N ASP A 119 -30.92 -3.86 -6.44
CA ASP A 119 -32.16 -4.60 -6.20
C ASP A 119 -33.11 -3.84 -5.26
N ASN A 120 -32.55 -3.04 -4.34
CA ASN A 120 -33.31 -2.21 -3.41
C ASN A 120 -33.37 -0.73 -3.80
N LYS A 121 -33.04 -0.37 -5.06
CA LYS A 121 -32.95 1.03 -5.48
C LYS A 121 -34.23 1.83 -5.26
N ASP A 122 -35.41 1.20 -5.27
CA ASP A 122 -36.70 1.87 -5.05
C ASP A 122 -37.07 1.99 -3.56
N LYS A 123 -36.38 1.24 -2.69
CA LYS A 123 -36.58 1.24 -1.24
C LYS A 123 -35.52 2.08 -0.52
N TYR A 124 -34.27 2.00 -0.97
CA TYR A 124 -33.16 2.75 -0.40
C TYR A 124 -33.20 4.21 -0.84
N SER A 125 -33.05 5.08 0.16
CA SER A 125 -32.90 6.52 0.04
C SER A 125 -31.44 6.96 0.00
N SER A 126 -30.54 6.12 0.53
CA SER A 126 -29.09 6.33 0.59
C SER A 126 -28.33 5.04 0.27
N ILE A 127 -27.10 5.15 -0.24
CA ILE A 127 -26.15 4.02 -0.33
C ILE A 127 -25.85 3.41 1.03
N PHE A 128 -26.00 4.17 2.12
CA PHE A 128 -25.75 3.70 3.49
C PHE A 128 -26.98 3.03 4.13
N ASP A 129 -28.11 2.95 3.41
CA ASP A 129 -29.20 2.04 3.77
C ASP A 129 -28.78 0.58 3.52
N ASN A 130 -27.75 0.35 2.69
CA ASN A 130 -27.09 -0.95 2.57
C ASN A 130 -26.30 -1.27 3.87
N PRO A 131 -26.60 -2.41 4.53
CA PRO A 131 -25.98 -2.75 5.81
C PRO A 131 -24.46 -2.90 5.77
N TYR A 132 -23.90 -3.32 4.64
CA TYR A 132 -22.45 -3.47 4.46
C TYR A 132 -21.76 -2.09 4.41
N LEU A 133 -22.26 -1.16 3.58
CA LEU A 133 -21.73 0.21 3.52
C LEU A 133 -21.96 1.01 4.80
N ALA A 134 -23.03 0.71 5.55
CA ALA A 134 -23.29 1.34 6.85
C ALA A 134 -22.16 1.12 7.87
N VAL A 135 -21.49 -0.05 7.84
CA VAL A 135 -20.32 -0.34 8.69
C VAL A 135 -19.19 0.67 8.42
N TYR A 136 -18.87 0.90 7.16
CA TYR A 136 -17.81 1.83 6.75
C TYR A 136 -18.18 3.27 7.01
N LYS A 137 -19.45 3.65 6.81
CA LYS A 137 -19.94 4.98 7.18
C LYS A 137 -19.76 5.23 8.67
N LYS A 138 -20.08 4.26 9.52
CA LYS A 138 -19.89 4.34 10.97
C LYS A 138 -18.42 4.41 11.35
N ALA A 139 -17.55 3.64 10.70
CA ALA A 139 -16.10 3.73 10.90
C ALA A 139 -15.55 5.12 10.51
N HIS A 140 -16.04 5.70 9.42
CA HIS A 140 -15.71 7.05 9.00
C HIS A 140 -16.19 8.10 10.00
N ASP A 141 -17.47 8.07 10.36
CA ASP A 141 -18.08 9.08 11.24
C ASP A 141 -17.47 9.08 12.65
N LEU A 142 -17.17 7.90 13.20
CA LEU A 142 -16.64 7.77 14.56
C LEU A 142 -15.12 7.98 14.64
N TYR A 143 -14.38 7.51 13.63
CA TYR A 143 -12.92 7.36 13.73
C TYR A 143 -12.16 8.02 12.57
N GLY A 144 -12.85 8.71 11.68
CA GLY A 144 -12.26 9.37 10.52
C GLY A 144 -11.65 8.39 9.52
N ALA A 145 -12.12 7.13 9.49
CA ALA A 145 -11.62 6.13 8.55
C ALA A 145 -11.82 6.60 7.10
N LYS A 146 -10.79 6.44 6.28
CA LYS A 146 -10.90 6.53 4.82
C LYS A 146 -10.87 5.12 4.26
N VAL A 147 -11.86 4.83 3.43
CA VAL A 147 -12.24 3.48 3.00
C VAL A 147 -12.02 3.32 1.51
N HIS A 148 -11.48 2.18 1.16
CA HIS A 148 -11.17 1.82 -0.22
C HIS A 148 -11.75 0.43 -0.50
N LEU A 149 -12.68 0.34 -1.45
CA LEU A 149 -13.30 -0.93 -1.86
C LEU A 149 -12.77 -1.37 -3.22
N ASN A 150 -12.09 -2.51 -3.26
CA ASN A 150 -11.61 -3.14 -4.50
C ASN A 150 -12.73 -3.99 -5.11
N LEU A 151 -13.12 -3.70 -6.35
CA LEU A 151 -14.28 -4.26 -7.02
C LEU A 151 -13.92 -5.37 -8.01
N PHE A 152 -14.72 -6.44 -8.01
CA PHE A 152 -14.85 -7.30 -9.18
C PHE A 152 -15.74 -6.66 -10.24
N TYR A 153 -15.54 -7.04 -11.50
CA TYR A 153 -16.48 -6.71 -12.57
C TYR A 153 -17.76 -7.56 -12.48
N GLU A 154 -17.64 -8.85 -12.15
CA GLU A 154 -18.76 -9.79 -12.13
C GLU A 154 -18.64 -10.86 -11.03
N VAL A 155 -19.82 -11.32 -10.55
CA VAL A 155 -19.96 -12.56 -9.80
C VAL A 155 -20.43 -13.62 -10.79
N ASP A 156 -19.53 -14.53 -11.12
CA ASP A 156 -19.85 -15.67 -11.96
C ASP A 156 -20.45 -16.84 -11.16
N LYS A 157 -20.76 -17.94 -11.86
CA LYS A 157 -21.35 -19.13 -11.26
C LYS A 157 -20.42 -19.81 -10.25
N GLU A 158 -19.11 -19.76 -10.46
CA GLU A 158 -18.15 -20.41 -9.57
C GLU A 158 -18.02 -19.63 -8.26
N ALA A 159 -17.87 -18.30 -8.35
CA ALA A 159 -17.92 -17.40 -7.21
C ALA A 159 -19.22 -17.57 -6.42
N ALA A 160 -20.35 -17.55 -7.12
CA ALA A 160 -21.67 -17.74 -6.50
C ALA A 160 -21.80 -19.10 -5.79
N SER A 161 -21.16 -20.15 -6.29
CA SER A 161 -21.23 -21.50 -5.69
C SER A 161 -20.63 -21.58 -4.29
N LYS A 162 -19.79 -20.61 -3.89
CA LYS A 162 -19.20 -20.53 -2.54
C LYS A 162 -20.15 -19.94 -1.50
N PHE A 163 -21.32 -19.45 -1.91
CA PHE A 163 -22.38 -18.97 -1.02
C PHE A 163 -23.50 -20.01 -0.91
N ASN A 164 -24.20 -20.00 0.22
CA ASN A 164 -25.34 -20.84 0.55
C ASN A 164 -26.51 -20.01 1.11
N PRO A 165 -27.54 -19.68 0.31
CA PRO A 165 -27.70 -20.03 -1.10
C PRO A 165 -26.74 -19.24 -2.01
N SER A 166 -26.47 -19.78 -3.19
CA SER A 166 -25.66 -19.11 -4.22
C SER A 166 -26.39 -17.86 -4.73
N PRO A 167 -25.75 -16.68 -4.77
CA PRO A 167 -26.36 -15.48 -5.32
C PRO A 167 -26.59 -15.63 -6.82
N GLU A 168 -27.57 -14.90 -7.33
CA GLU A 168 -27.74 -14.72 -8.77
C GLU A 168 -26.57 -13.93 -9.35
N GLY A 169 -26.22 -14.25 -10.60
CA GLY A 169 -25.15 -13.55 -11.32
C GLY A 169 -25.42 -12.06 -11.44
N PHE A 170 -24.35 -11.27 -11.29
CA PHE A 170 -24.40 -9.81 -11.37
C PHE A 170 -23.09 -9.30 -11.96
N ASN A 171 -23.15 -8.22 -12.74
CA ASN A 171 -21.96 -7.49 -13.16
C ASN A 171 -22.17 -5.98 -13.06
N LEU A 172 -21.08 -5.22 -13.05
CA LEU A 172 -21.12 -3.77 -12.81
C LEU A 172 -21.95 -2.98 -13.84
N SER A 173 -22.18 -3.50 -15.04
CA SER A 173 -23.06 -2.83 -16.03
C SER A 173 -24.53 -2.84 -15.62
N MET A 174 -24.93 -3.76 -14.72
CA MET A 174 -26.26 -3.84 -14.15
C MET A 174 -26.48 -2.87 -12.98
N ALA A 175 -25.39 -2.32 -12.41
CA ALA A 175 -25.48 -1.47 -11.22
C ALA A 175 -26.30 -0.19 -11.50
N THR A 176 -27.21 0.15 -10.59
CA THR A 176 -27.96 1.41 -10.69
C THR A 176 -27.06 2.63 -10.54
N ASP A 177 -27.34 3.70 -11.28
CA ASP A 177 -26.70 5.01 -11.15
C ASP A 177 -27.51 6.01 -10.30
N LYS A 178 -28.64 5.58 -9.71
CA LYS A 178 -29.53 6.41 -8.86
C LYS A 178 -28.74 7.20 -7.80
N PHE A 179 -27.75 6.55 -7.20
CA PHE A 179 -27.00 7.08 -6.07
C PHE A 179 -25.68 7.76 -6.45
N ARG A 180 -25.44 8.01 -7.74
CA ARG A 180 -24.17 8.56 -8.25
C ARG A 180 -23.73 9.82 -7.52
N ASN A 181 -24.64 10.77 -7.28
CA ASN A 181 -24.30 12.01 -6.61
C ASN A 181 -23.93 11.80 -5.14
N GLU A 182 -24.48 10.78 -4.48
CA GLU A 182 -24.13 10.46 -3.10
C GLU A 182 -22.74 9.81 -3.02
N PHE A 183 -22.38 8.93 -3.96
CA PHE A 183 -21.01 8.45 -4.08
C PHE A 183 -20.03 9.62 -4.25
N ILE A 184 -20.28 10.52 -5.21
CA ILE A 184 -19.42 11.70 -5.44
C ILE A 184 -19.28 12.54 -4.17
N LYS A 185 -20.39 12.78 -3.45
CA LYS A 185 -20.40 13.55 -2.21
C LYS A 185 -19.52 12.94 -1.11
N ASN A 186 -19.32 11.63 -1.13
CA ASN A 186 -18.52 10.89 -0.15
C ASN A 186 -17.13 10.48 -0.71
N SER A 187 -16.75 10.96 -1.89
CA SER A 187 -15.54 10.53 -2.59
C SER A 187 -14.22 10.96 -1.94
N ASP A 188 -14.26 11.86 -0.95
CA ASP A 188 -13.11 12.28 -0.16
C ASP A 188 -12.64 11.21 0.83
N TRP A 189 -13.56 10.35 1.28
CA TRP A 189 -13.26 9.26 2.22
C TRP A 189 -13.58 7.88 1.66
N LEU A 190 -14.55 7.72 0.75
CA LEU A 190 -14.92 6.45 0.13
C LEU A 190 -14.44 6.37 -1.32
N LYS A 191 -13.50 5.46 -1.59
CA LYS A 191 -12.94 5.21 -2.93
C LYS A 191 -13.25 3.79 -3.41
N LEU A 192 -13.34 3.64 -4.72
CA LEU A 192 -13.57 2.38 -5.43
C LEU A 192 -12.41 2.13 -6.41
N ALA A 193 -12.01 0.88 -6.57
CA ALA A 193 -10.92 0.52 -7.48
C ALA A 193 -11.14 -0.82 -8.18
N PHE A 194 -10.38 -1.05 -9.23
CA PHE A 194 -10.30 -2.34 -9.93
C PHE A 194 -9.59 -3.40 -9.08
N HIS A 195 -10.22 -4.56 -8.86
CA HIS A 195 -9.60 -5.73 -8.24
C HIS A 195 -9.21 -6.80 -9.27
N SER A 196 -10.20 -7.26 -10.02
CA SER A 196 -10.08 -8.14 -11.20
C SER A 196 -11.42 -8.19 -11.94
N LYS A 197 -11.51 -9.02 -12.98
CA LYS A 197 -12.80 -9.35 -13.61
C LYS A 197 -13.74 -10.10 -12.65
N SER A 198 -13.25 -11.13 -11.99
CA SER A 198 -14.02 -12.08 -11.18
C SER A 198 -13.12 -12.73 -10.11
N GLU A 199 -13.75 -13.40 -9.14
CA GLU A 199 -13.08 -14.22 -8.11
C GLU A 199 -12.23 -15.33 -8.73
N PHE A 200 -12.73 -15.99 -9.79
CA PHE A 200 -12.03 -17.10 -10.42
C PHE A 200 -11.59 -16.77 -11.85
N PRO A 201 -10.46 -17.33 -12.32
CA PRO A 201 -9.52 -18.18 -11.58
C PRO A 201 -8.66 -17.39 -10.57
N ASP A 202 -8.10 -18.10 -9.59
CA ASP A 202 -7.13 -17.54 -8.65
C ASP A 202 -5.95 -16.89 -9.38
N LYS A 203 -5.44 -15.78 -8.85
CA LYS A 203 -4.25 -15.06 -9.34
C LYS A 203 -4.29 -14.80 -10.87
N PRO A 204 -5.38 -14.21 -11.41
CA PRO A 204 -5.61 -14.15 -12.86
C PRO A 204 -4.51 -13.40 -13.63
N TYR A 205 -3.80 -12.48 -12.96
CA TYR A 205 -2.77 -11.65 -13.58
C TYR A 205 -1.34 -12.11 -13.30
N LEU A 206 -1.12 -13.22 -12.59
CA LEU A 206 0.23 -13.76 -12.36
C LEU A 206 0.91 -14.17 -13.68
N HIS A 207 0.14 -14.78 -14.59
CA HIS A 207 0.59 -15.16 -15.92
C HIS A 207 -0.22 -14.49 -17.04
N GLY A 208 -0.97 -13.44 -16.69
CA GLY A 208 -1.77 -12.66 -17.64
C GLY A 208 -0.93 -11.70 -18.48
N THR A 209 -1.58 -11.07 -19.45
CA THR A 209 -0.99 -10.11 -20.39
C THR A 209 -1.40 -8.68 -20.06
N ALA A 210 -0.62 -7.68 -20.54
CA ALA A 210 -1.03 -6.28 -20.44
C ALA A 210 -2.43 -6.04 -21.03
N LYS A 211 -2.77 -6.72 -22.12
CA LYS A 211 -4.07 -6.57 -22.80
C LYS A 211 -5.23 -7.00 -21.91
N GLU A 212 -5.11 -8.13 -21.23
CA GLU A 212 -6.17 -8.69 -20.37
C GLU A 212 -6.43 -7.78 -19.17
N ILE A 213 -5.40 -7.48 -18.37
CA ILE A 213 -5.58 -6.62 -17.20
C ILE A 213 -6.03 -5.20 -17.60
N THR A 214 -5.60 -4.70 -18.75
CA THR A 214 -6.06 -3.41 -19.27
C THR A 214 -7.55 -3.44 -19.59
N ALA A 215 -8.02 -4.48 -20.28
CA ALA A 215 -9.42 -4.61 -20.64
C ALA A 215 -10.31 -4.71 -19.40
N ASP A 216 -9.93 -5.54 -18.42
CA ASP A 216 -10.68 -5.72 -17.18
C ASP A 216 -10.70 -4.44 -16.34
N CYS A 217 -9.54 -3.78 -16.20
CA CYS A 217 -9.42 -2.53 -15.47
C CYS A 217 -10.25 -1.40 -16.09
N ILE A 218 -10.21 -1.26 -17.42
CA ILE A 218 -11.04 -0.28 -18.13
C ILE A 218 -12.52 -0.61 -17.96
N ALA A 219 -12.92 -1.88 -18.01
CA ALA A 219 -14.31 -2.29 -17.81
C ALA A 219 -14.82 -1.89 -16.42
N VAL A 220 -14.07 -2.17 -15.36
CA VAL A 220 -14.43 -1.77 -13.99
C VAL A 220 -14.46 -0.25 -13.84
N ASN A 221 -13.41 0.45 -14.28
CA ASN A 221 -13.32 1.91 -14.12
C ASN A 221 -14.41 2.65 -14.91
N ARG A 222 -14.81 2.14 -16.09
CA ARG A 222 -15.93 2.68 -16.85
C ARG A 222 -17.23 2.61 -16.06
N GLU A 223 -17.51 1.48 -15.41
CA GLU A 223 -18.73 1.33 -14.63
C GLU A 223 -18.69 2.15 -13.34
N ILE A 224 -17.55 2.21 -12.61
CA ILE A 224 -17.38 3.11 -11.47
C ILE A 224 -17.69 4.56 -11.88
N MET A 225 -17.15 5.01 -13.01
CA MET A 225 -17.41 6.36 -13.52
C MET A 225 -18.89 6.61 -13.81
N ARG A 226 -19.60 5.58 -14.30
CA ARG A 226 -21.04 5.63 -14.59
C ARG A 226 -21.86 5.72 -13.31
N PHE A 227 -21.73 4.77 -12.39
CA PHE A 227 -22.61 4.68 -11.22
C PHE A 227 -22.17 5.49 -10.01
N ALA A 228 -20.87 5.83 -9.88
CA ALA A 228 -20.31 6.51 -8.70
C ALA A 228 -19.56 7.82 -9.04
N GLY A 229 -19.22 8.06 -10.31
CA GLY A 229 -18.44 9.23 -10.73
C GLY A 229 -16.93 9.00 -10.71
N LYS A 230 -16.20 9.77 -11.53
CA LYS A 230 -14.74 9.64 -11.66
C LYS A 230 -14.00 9.99 -10.36
N GLU A 231 -14.63 10.82 -9.53
CA GLU A 231 -14.11 11.28 -8.25
C GLU A 231 -13.93 10.13 -7.27
N CYS A 232 -14.73 9.07 -7.38
CA CYS A 232 -14.64 7.87 -6.56
C CYS A 232 -13.53 6.90 -7.00
N ILE A 233 -12.96 7.05 -8.20
CA ILE A 233 -11.91 6.15 -8.67
C ILE A 233 -10.64 6.38 -7.87
N SER A 234 -10.16 5.32 -7.23
CA SER A 234 -8.86 5.26 -6.57
C SER A 234 -7.75 5.11 -7.60
N ASP A 235 -6.61 5.76 -7.35
CA ASP A 235 -5.34 5.52 -8.04
C ASP A 235 -4.50 4.43 -7.35
N SER A 236 -5.07 3.78 -6.34
CA SER A 236 -4.46 2.71 -5.58
C SER A 236 -5.33 1.46 -5.72
N THR A 237 -4.76 0.25 -5.63
CA THR A 237 -5.56 -0.99 -5.59
C THR A 237 -4.80 -2.17 -4.96
N THR A 238 -5.50 -3.25 -4.64
CA THR A 238 -4.95 -4.61 -4.55
C THR A 238 -5.48 -5.34 -5.77
N THR A 239 -4.65 -5.96 -6.62
CA THR A 239 -5.20 -6.88 -7.63
C THR A 239 -5.68 -8.16 -6.96
N HIS A 240 -6.55 -8.95 -7.58
CA HIS A 240 -6.99 -10.21 -6.99
C HIS A 240 -5.78 -11.11 -6.63
N TRP A 241 -5.77 -11.61 -5.39
CA TRP A 241 -4.63 -12.28 -4.71
C TRP A 241 -3.34 -11.46 -4.54
N GLY A 242 -3.37 -10.14 -4.77
CA GLY A 242 -2.18 -9.29 -4.86
C GLY A 242 -1.12 -9.87 -5.81
N ALA A 243 -1.59 -10.49 -6.89
CA ALA A 243 -0.76 -11.18 -7.86
C ALA A 243 -0.91 -10.50 -9.21
N ALA A 244 0.20 -10.01 -9.74
CA ALA A 244 0.33 -9.56 -11.12
C ALA A 244 1.81 -9.61 -11.51
N ASN A 245 2.10 -10.05 -12.74
CA ASN A 245 3.46 -9.93 -13.27
C ASN A 245 3.81 -8.46 -13.56
N ARG A 246 5.10 -8.21 -13.82
CA ARG A 246 5.64 -6.87 -14.08
C ARG A 246 4.96 -6.16 -15.26
N GLU A 247 4.62 -6.89 -16.31
CA GLU A 247 3.94 -6.34 -17.49
C GLU A 247 2.54 -5.84 -17.13
N CYS A 248 1.79 -6.62 -16.34
CA CYS A 248 0.47 -6.25 -15.85
C CYS A 248 0.52 -5.04 -14.91
N VAL A 249 1.51 -4.97 -14.01
CA VAL A 249 1.69 -3.80 -13.14
C VAL A 249 2.00 -2.54 -13.94
N ARG A 250 2.84 -2.63 -14.98
CA ARG A 250 3.11 -1.52 -15.90
C ARG A 250 1.86 -1.06 -16.66
N ALA A 251 1.00 -2.00 -17.04
CA ALA A 251 -0.28 -1.67 -17.66
C ALA A 251 -1.18 -0.88 -16.71
N LEU A 252 -1.31 -1.30 -15.44
CA LEU A 252 -2.03 -0.54 -14.42
C LEU A 252 -1.43 0.84 -14.18
N ARG A 253 -0.09 0.95 -14.13
CA ARG A 253 0.61 2.23 -14.03
C ARG A 253 0.18 3.19 -15.14
N SER A 254 0.10 2.68 -16.37
CA SER A 254 -0.31 3.44 -17.57
C SER A 254 -1.78 3.88 -17.54
N LEU A 255 -2.63 3.15 -16.80
CA LEU A 255 -4.04 3.48 -16.59
C LEU A 255 -4.29 4.48 -15.44
N GLY A 256 -3.23 4.90 -14.75
CA GLY A 256 -3.32 5.92 -13.70
C GLY A 256 -3.07 5.41 -12.30
N TYR A 257 -2.92 4.10 -12.08
CA TYR A 257 -2.57 3.59 -10.76
C TYR A 257 -1.16 4.05 -10.36
N ARG A 258 -1.02 4.40 -9.08
CA ARG A 258 0.18 4.92 -8.41
C ARG A 258 0.64 4.03 -7.27
N SER A 259 -0.28 3.26 -6.68
CA SER A 259 0.09 2.30 -5.65
C SER A 259 -0.65 0.96 -5.76
N LEU A 260 0.05 -0.07 -5.32
CA LEU A 260 -0.43 -1.42 -5.14
C LEU A 260 -0.26 -1.82 -3.68
N THR A 261 -1.22 -2.54 -3.11
CA THR A 261 -1.10 -3.06 -1.74
C THR A 261 -0.91 -4.56 -1.71
N GLY A 262 -0.12 -5.05 -0.76
CA GLY A 262 0.18 -6.47 -0.62
C GLY A 262 0.69 -6.86 0.77
N TYR A 263 0.82 -8.15 1.02
CA TYR A 263 1.22 -8.67 2.34
C TYR A 263 2.73 -8.67 2.47
N PHE A 264 3.43 -9.19 1.45
CA PHE A 264 4.88 -9.43 1.51
C PHE A 264 5.26 -10.22 2.78
N GLU A 265 4.46 -11.24 3.12
CA GLU A 265 4.69 -12.17 4.23
C GLU A 265 4.78 -13.60 3.67
N LYS A 266 5.57 -14.44 4.32
CA LYS A 266 5.62 -15.87 3.98
C LYS A 266 4.37 -16.58 4.51
N TYR A 267 3.79 -17.43 3.67
CA TYR A 267 2.82 -18.43 4.07
C TYR A 267 3.39 -19.80 3.72
N GLY A 268 3.88 -20.52 4.73
CA GLY A 268 4.78 -21.65 4.51
C GLY A 268 6.11 -21.18 3.93
N ASP A 269 6.49 -21.73 2.79
CA ASP A 269 7.76 -21.43 2.10
C ASP A 269 7.62 -20.35 1.01
N GLU A 270 6.42 -19.88 0.71
CA GLU A 270 6.16 -18.93 -0.37
C GLU A 270 5.77 -17.55 0.16
N PHE A 271 6.23 -16.50 -0.53
CA PHE A 271 5.67 -15.16 -0.35
C PHE A 271 4.33 -15.05 -1.08
N ILE A 272 3.33 -14.56 -0.37
CA ILE A 272 1.98 -14.35 -0.92
C ILE A 272 1.65 -12.87 -1.03
N VAL A 273 0.74 -12.55 -1.95
CA VAL A 273 0.21 -11.19 -2.15
C VAL A 273 1.36 -10.18 -2.31
N SER A 274 2.30 -10.51 -3.21
CA SER A 274 3.61 -9.86 -3.35
C SER A 274 3.95 -9.48 -4.79
N TYR A 275 3.00 -9.61 -5.73
CA TYR A 275 3.17 -9.28 -7.14
C TYR A 275 4.37 -10.01 -7.78
N TYR A 276 5.24 -9.28 -8.51
CA TYR A 276 6.44 -9.82 -9.15
C TYR A 276 7.69 -9.68 -8.28
N MET A 277 7.56 -9.31 -7.00
CA MET A 277 8.71 -9.10 -6.14
C MET A 277 9.43 -10.41 -5.86
N SER A 278 10.77 -10.36 -5.92
CA SER A 278 11.60 -11.50 -5.52
C SER A 278 11.55 -11.69 -4.00
N ASP A 279 11.84 -12.90 -3.52
CA ASP A 279 11.86 -13.22 -2.09
C ASP A 279 12.68 -12.23 -1.26
N LYS A 280 13.87 -11.85 -1.74
CA LYS A 280 14.73 -10.85 -1.08
C LYS A 280 14.02 -9.49 -0.96
N MET A 281 13.31 -9.07 -1.99
CA MET A 281 12.54 -7.83 -1.94
C MET A 281 11.31 -7.97 -1.04
N CYS A 282 10.63 -9.11 -1.05
CA CYS A 282 9.52 -9.36 -0.14
C CYS A 282 9.96 -9.36 1.33
N GLU A 283 11.11 -9.94 1.66
CA GLU A 283 11.70 -9.86 3.01
C GLU A 283 11.97 -8.40 3.42
N HIS A 284 12.46 -7.59 2.48
CA HIS A 284 12.77 -6.20 2.75
C HIS A 284 11.53 -5.30 2.87
N ILE A 285 10.61 -5.38 1.90
CA ILE A 285 9.31 -4.69 1.91
C ILE A 285 8.45 -5.19 3.10
N GLY A 286 8.66 -6.46 3.48
CA GLY A 286 8.21 -7.15 4.69
C GLY A 286 8.25 -6.30 5.96
N GLU A 287 9.31 -5.52 6.07
CA GLU A 287 9.67 -4.77 7.27
C GLU A 287 9.42 -3.27 7.13
N ARG A 288 8.60 -2.85 6.16
CA ARG A 288 8.40 -1.43 5.81
C ARG A 288 6.91 -1.13 5.61
N ASP A 289 6.51 0.11 5.90
CA ASP A 289 5.17 0.62 5.57
C ASP A 289 4.98 0.72 4.04
N PHE A 290 6.01 1.19 3.33
CA PHE A 290 6.01 1.40 1.88
C PHE A 290 7.35 1.06 1.24
N TYR A 291 7.31 0.79 -0.05
CA TYR A 291 8.47 0.72 -0.94
C TYR A 291 8.13 1.36 -2.29
N TYR A 292 9.09 2.07 -2.90
CA TYR A 292 8.93 2.68 -4.21
C TYR A 292 9.73 1.91 -5.26
N ASP A 293 9.03 1.18 -6.13
CA ASP A 293 9.68 0.59 -7.30
C ASP A 293 9.92 1.64 -8.37
N LEU A 294 11.14 2.16 -8.44
CA LEU A 294 11.56 3.15 -9.43
C LEU A 294 11.51 2.61 -10.87
N SER A 295 11.56 1.29 -11.08
CA SER A 295 11.55 0.70 -12.42
C SER A 295 10.17 0.71 -13.08
N GLU A 296 9.11 0.60 -12.27
CA GLU A 296 7.72 0.68 -12.74
C GLU A 296 7.00 1.95 -12.26
N ASP A 297 7.73 2.85 -11.58
CA ASP A 297 7.22 4.07 -10.99
C ASP A 297 6.02 3.82 -10.06
N MET A 298 6.08 2.74 -9.28
CA MET A 298 4.95 2.19 -8.52
C MET A 298 5.26 2.13 -7.03
N ILE A 299 4.31 2.55 -6.19
CA ILE A 299 4.39 2.42 -4.74
C ILE A 299 3.79 1.07 -4.33
N PHE A 300 4.50 0.33 -3.50
CA PHE A 300 3.98 -0.86 -2.84
C PHE A 300 3.73 -0.54 -1.37
N GLY A 301 2.45 -0.53 -0.99
CA GLY A 301 2.02 -0.35 0.39
C GLY A 301 1.77 -1.68 1.07
N ARG A 302 2.20 -1.80 2.33
CA ARG A 302 1.96 -3.00 3.12
C ARG A 302 0.51 -3.07 3.60
N ILE A 303 -0.09 -4.25 3.53
CA ILE A 303 -1.29 -4.61 4.28
C ILE A 303 -0.84 -5.33 5.54
N ASP A 304 -1.10 -4.74 6.70
CA ASP A 304 -0.59 -5.26 7.97
C ASP A 304 -1.50 -6.33 8.58
N LEU A 305 -2.81 -6.19 8.38
CA LEU A 305 -3.79 -7.02 9.05
C LEU A 305 -5.05 -7.24 8.21
N VAL A 306 -5.30 -8.51 7.90
CA VAL A 306 -6.56 -8.99 7.36
C VAL A 306 -7.47 -9.40 8.51
N LEU A 307 -8.59 -8.69 8.67
CA LEU A 307 -9.43 -8.78 9.86
C LEU A 307 -10.22 -10.10 9.95
N ASN A 308 -10.43 -10.78 8.83
CA ASN A 308 -11.18 -12.04 8.74
C ASN A 308 -10.33 -13.33 8.82
N GLU A 309 -9.00 -13.24 8.80
CA GLU A 309 -8.12 -14.43 8.76
C GLU A 309 -7.89 -15.14 10.09
N ARG A 310 -8.39 -14.59 11.20
CA ARG A 310 -8.03 -15.05 12.55
C ARG A 310 -9.16 -14.82 13.54
N SER A 311 -9.08 -15.41 14.73
CA SER A 311 -10.05 -15.14 15.79
C SER A 311 -10.02 -13.66 16.18
N TYR A 312 -11.12 -13.16 16.76
CA TYR A 312 -11.22 -11.76 17.19
C TYR A 312 -10.10 -11.36 18.16
N GLY A 313 -9.75 -12.24 19.10
CA GLY A 313 -8.68 -12.00 20.07
C GLY A 313 -7.30 -11.90 19.41
N GLU A 314 -6.97 -12.84 18.53
CA GLU A 314 -5.70 -12.83 17.79
C GLU A 314 -5.57 -11.65 16.84
N MET A 315 -6.69 -11.23 16.23
CA MET A 315 -6.77 -10.01 15.41
C MET A 315 -6.34 -8.80 16.22
N PHE A 316 -6.91 -8.64 17.41
CA PHE A 316 -6.61 -7.50 18.25
C PHE A 316 -5.17 -7.50 18.78
N GLU A 317 -4.64 -8.67 19.18
CA GLU A 317 -3.24 -8.78 19.60
C GLU A 317 -2.26 -8.52 18.45
N LYS A 318 -2.55 -8.97 17.23
CA LYS A 318 -1.72 -8.64 16.04
C LYS A 318 -1.73 -7.13 15.78
N LEU A 319 -2.90 -6.47 15.85
CA LEU A 319 -3.01 -5.02 15.68
C LEU A 319 -2.15 -4.24 16.67
N LYS A 320 -2.15 -4.63 17.96
CA LYS A 320 -1.30 -4.00 18.98
C LYS A 320 0.18 -4.11 18.63
N LYS A 321 0.62 -5.29 18.18
CA LYS A 321 2.01 -5.53 17.78
C LYS A 321 2.41 -4.65 16.60
N ILE A 322 1.56 -4.54 15.59
CA ILE A 322 1.78 -3.68 14.41
C ILE A 322 1.96 -2.22 14.83
N VAL A 323 1.04 -1.69 15.65
CA VAL A 323 1.10 -0.29 16.14
C VAL A 323 2.38 -0.01 16.95
N SER A 324 2.91 -1.01 17.65
CA SER A 324 4.18 -0.89 18.39
C SER A 324 5.43 -1.13 17.52
N HIS A 325 5.27 -1.60 16.29
CA HIS A 325 6.39 -1.98 15.43
C HIS A 325 7.14 -0.74 14.94
N PRO A 326 8.48 -0.69 15.04
CA PRO A 326 9.25 0.50 14.68
C PRO A 326 9.17 0.84 13.18
N HIS A 327 9.06 -0.17 12.31
CA HIS A 327 9.11 0.04 10.86
C HIS A 327 7.78 -0.20 10.13
N ARG A 328 6.74 -0.59 10.87
CA ARG A 328 5.39 -0.92 10.35
C ARG A 328 4.26 -0.18 11.07
N GLY A 329 4.62 0.64 12.07
CA GLY A 329 3.67 1.42 12.85
C GLY A 329 3.50 2.84 12.31
N GLY A 330 4.23 3.23 11.26
CA GLY A 330 4.12 4.58 10.69
C GLY A 330 2.78 4.76 10.02
N PHE A 331 2.45 3.85 9.10
CA PHE A 331 1.18 3.79 8.38
C PHE A 331 0.58 2.39 8.52
N VAL A 332 -0.61 2.26 9.11
CA VAL A 332 -1.24 0.96 9.31
C VAL A 332 -2.32 0.72 8.27
N SER A 333 -2.17 -0.30 7.43
CA SER A 333 -3.24 -0.71 6.50
C SER A 333 -3.95 -1.96 7.02
N ILE A 334 -5.25 -1.83 7.28
CA ILE A 334 -6.12 -2.95 7.64
C ILE A 334 -7.08 -3.27 6.49
N MET A 335 -7.38 -4.55 6.28
CA MET A 335 -8.31 -4.99 5.25
C MET A 335 -9.29 -6.06 5.74
N ILE A 336 -10.37 -6.25 5.00
CA ILE A 336 -11.33 -7.35 5.18
C ILE A 336 -11.90 -7.75 3.82
N HIS A 337 -12.66 -8.84 3.71
CA HIS A 337 -13.25 -9.28 2.44
C HIS A 337 -14.78 -9.23 2.52
N GLU A 338 -15.43 -8.72 1.47
CA GLU A 338 -16.88 -8.47 1.44
C GLU A 338 -17.70 -9.71 1.80
N GLN A 339 -17.34 -10.85 1.21
CA GLN A 339 -18.04 -12.13 1.35
C GLN A 339 -18.29 -12.54 2.81
N TYR A 340 -17.37 -12.22 3.73
CA TYR A 340 -17.51 -12.56 5.16
C TYR A 340 -18.63 -11.78 5.86
N PHE A 341 -19.17 -10.71 5.27
CA PHE A 341 -20.28 -9.94 5.81
C PHE A 341 -21.62 -10.68 5.71
N TYR A 342 -21.85 -11.46 4.65
CA TYR A 342 -23.17 -11.99 4.34
C TYR A 342 -23.46 -13.31 5.08
N PRO A 343 -24.59 -13.44 5.78
CA PRO A 343 -24.96 -14.68 6.49
C PRO A 343 -25.04 -15.94 5.63
N SER A 344 -25.28 -15.78 4.32
CA SER A 344 -25.29 -16.88 3.36
C SER A 344 -23.89 -17.37 2.97
N TYR A 345 -22.83 -16.59 3.21
CA TYR A 345 -21.48 -17.03 2.88
C TYR A 345 -21.02 -18.13 3.83
N VAL A 346 -20.39 -19.18 3.30
CA VAL A 346 -20.02 -20.37 4.08
C VAL A 346 -19.07 -20.07 5.26
N ASN A 347 -18.27 -19.00 5.15
CA ASN A 347 -17.38 -18.52 6.20
C ASN A 347 -17.85 -17.19 6.82
N HIS A 348 -19.16 -16.93 6.85
CA HIS A 348 -19.72 -15.71 7.43
C HIS A 348 -19.17 -15.41 8.84
N LEU A 349 -18.84 -14.13 9.07
CA LEU A 349 -18.45 -13.61 10.37
C LEU A 349 -19.60 -12.79 10.98
N PRO A 350 -20.32 -13.32 11.97
CA PRO A 350 -21.37 -12.55 12.66
C PRO A 350 -20.81 -11.35 13.43
N ASP A 351 -19.49 -11.30 13.65
CA ASP A 351 -18.79 -10.19 14.29
C ASP A 351 -18.05 -9.27 13.29
N PHE A 352 -18.40 -9.29 11.99
CA PHE A 352 -17.77 -8.48 10.94
C PHE A 352 -17.70 -6.99 11.32
N GLU A 353 -18.84 -6.37 11.64
CA GLU A 353 -18.89 -4.94 12.02
C GLU A 353 -18.00 -4.68 13.24
N LYS A 354 -18.07 -5.56 14.24
CA LYS A 354 -17.30 -5.42 15.48
C LYS A 354 -15.80 -5.42 15.18
N ARG A 355 -15.32 -6.27 14.28
CA ARG A 355 -13.90 -6.32 13.88
C ARG A 355 -13.44 -5.02 13.23
N VAL A 356 -14.20 -4.52 12.27
CA VAL A 356 -13.90 -3.26 11.56
C VAL A 356 -13.86 -2.10 12.55
N LEU A 357 -14.94 -1.93 13.34
CA LEU A 357 -15.04 -0.80 14.26
C LEU A 357 -14.00 -0.86 15.38
N THR A 358 -13.69 -2.03 15.93
CA THR A 358 -12.68 -2.17 16.98
C THR A 358 -11.29 -1.82 16.47
N ALA A 359 -10.94 -2.25 15.25
CA ALA A 359 -9.65 -1.94 14.66
C ALA A 359 -9.50 -0.43 14.43
N CYS A 360 -10.53 0.21 13.84
CA CYS A 360 -10.54 1.66 13.64
C CYS A 360 -10.51 2.44 14.96
N GLU A 361 -11.29 2.02 15.96
CA GLU A 361 -11.31 2.64 17.29
C GLU A 361 -9.93 2.59 17.94
N TYR A 362 -9.27 1.43 17.89
CA TYR A 362 -7.95 1.25 18.47
C TYR A 362 -6.91 2.14 17.80
N LEU A 363 -6.91 2.21 16.47
CA LEU A 363 -6.02 3.09 15.71
C LEU A 363 -6.29 4.57 16.05
N TYR A 364 -7.55 4.99 16.05
CA TYR A 364 -7.95 6.34 16.43
C TYR A 364 -7.47 6.72 17.84
N LYS A 365 -7.70 5.85 18.84
CA LYS A 365 -7.24 6.06 20.23
C LYS A 365 -5.72 6.11 20.36
N ASN A 366 -4.98 5.51 19.43
CA ASN A 366 -3.51 5.55 19.36
C ASN A 366 -2.97 6.69 18.46
N GLY A 367 -3.81 7.67 18.16
CA GLY A 367 -3.45 8.90 17.46
C GLY A 367 -3.40 8.78 15.94
N TYR A 368 -3.91 7.68 15.36
CA TYR A 368 -3.97 7.53 13.91
C TYR A 368 -5.19 8.26 13.33
N SER A 369 -5.05 8.73 12.09
CA SER A 369 -6.16 9.31 11.30
C SER A 369 -6.25 8.65 9.93
N GLY A 370 -7.46 8.55 9.38
CA GLY A 370 -7.66 7.91 8.08
C GLY A 370 -6.99 8.67 6.95
N ALA A 371 -6.38 7.93 6.02
CA ALA A 371 -5.80 8.47 4.79
C ALA A 371 -5.89 7.47 3.65
N HIS A 372 -6.01 7.97 2.42
CA HIS A 372 -5.68 7.19 1.23
C HIS A 372 -4.16 7.19 1.02
N ILE A 373 -3.61 6.19 0.33
CA ILE A 373 -2.15 6.06 0.15
C ILE A 373 -1.58 7.28 -0.59
N THR A 374 -2.21 7.72 -1.66
CA THR A 374 -1.71 8.86 -2.45
C THR A 374 -1.83 10.21 -1.75
N GLU A 375 -2.69 10.34 -0.74
CA GLU A 375 -2.72 11.54 0.11
C GLU A 375 -1.46 11.69 0.95
N VAL A 376 -0.76 10.59 1.23
CA VAL A 376 0.44 10.56 2.08
C VAL A 376 1.73 10.33 1.31
N SER A 377 1.63 9.86 0.07
CA SER A 377 2.76 9.36 -0.71
C SER A 377 3.10 10.17 -1.96
N GLU A 378 2.43 11.31 -2.21
CA GLU A 378 2.74 12.18 -3.35
C GLU A 378 3.27 13.56 -2.92
N GLU A 379 4.27 14.05 -3.67
CA GLU A 379 4.94 15.33 -3.39
C GLU A 379 3.98 16.52 -3.28
N LYS A 380 2.98 16.58 -4.17
CA LYS A 380 1.98 17.67 -4.19
C LYS A 380 1.15 17.73 -2.90
N HIS A 381 0.88 16.59 -2.29
CA HIS A 381 0.05 16.49 -1.08
C HIS A 381 0.86 16.71 0.20
N LEU A 382 2.19 16.56 0.14
CA LEU A 382 3.10 16.95 1.22
C LEU A 382 3.16 18.46 1.43
N LYS A 383 2.95 19.26 0.37
CA LYS A 383 2.86 20.73 0.50
C LYS A 383 1.74 21.19 1.42
N ASP A 384 0.72 20.35 1.57
CA ASP A 384 -0.44 20.63 2.41
C ASP A 384 -0.30 20.18 3.88
N ASN A 385 0.77 19.44 4.21
CA ASN A 385 1.02 18.92 5.54
C ASN A 385 1.34 20.08 6.52
N PRO A 386 0.75 20.17 7.72
CA PRO A 386 1.08 21.20 8.71
C PRO A 386 2.56 21.29 9.08
N LEU A 387 3.30 20.18 9.03
CA LEU A 387 4.76 20.15 9.22
C LEU A 387 5.50 20.87 8.08
N PHE A 388 4.95 20.82 6.86
CA PHE A 388 5.43 21.53 5.68
C PHE A 388 4.93 23.00 5.65
N LYS A 389 3.64 23.24 5.93
CA LYS A 389 2.99 24.57 5.92
C LYS A 389 3.47 25.51 7.02
N LYS A 390 3.86 25.01 8.20
CA LYS A 390 4.39 25.85 9.29
C LYS A 390 5.61 26.69 8.86
N LYS A 391 6.26 26.39 7.72
CA LYS A 391 7.48 27.08 7.29
C LYS A 391 7.39 27.87 5.98
N HIS A 392 6.36 27.71 5.15
CA HIS A 392 6.26 28.50 3.89
C HIS A 392 5.51 29.83 4.02
N THR A 393 4.93 30.15 5.18
CA THR A 393 4.38 31.48 5.48
C THR A 393 5.46 32.53 5.83
N GLY A 394 6.75 32.15 5.85
CA GLY A 394 7.87 33.03 6.21
C GLY A 394 8.68 33.61 5.04
N LEU A 395 8.44 33.19 3.80
CA LEU A 395 9.13 33.73 2.61
C LEU A 395 8.19 34.70 1.88
N LYS A 396 8.20 35.96 2.32
CA LYS A 396 7.80 37.07 1.44
C LYS A 396 8.87 37.16 0.36
N THR A 397 8.47 36.94 -0.88
CA THR A 397 9.22 37.33 -2.08
C THR A 397 9.47 38.84 -2.01
N THR A 398 10.72 39.23 -1.79
CA THR A 398 11.24 40.55 -2.19
C THR A 398 11.49 40.58 -3.67
#